data_AF-A0A2V6K3B0-F1
#
_entry.id   AF-A0A2V6K3B0-F1
#
_cell.length_a   1.000
_cell.length_b   1.000
_cell.length_c   1.000
_cell.angle_alpha   90.00
_cell.angle_beta   90.00
_cell.angle_gamma   90.00
#
_symmetry.space_group_name_H-M   'P 1'
#
loop_
_entity.id
_entity.type
_entity.pdbx_description
1 polymer ?
#
loop_
_entity_poly.entity_id
_entity_poly.type
_entity_poly.pdbx_seq_one_letter_code
_entity_poly.pdbx_strand_id
1 'polypeptide(L)'
;MQNDQASRTALLIAASLITLHHDQKHSGLVSKTSAEFCGRVLDSYSAKTRLLSKIARQSWFRAIARMIERITIPGILLHYALRKKCIAKLARAALANGGTQVVVIGAGFDPLSSELRREFPTALFWEIDHPATQRHKVRACSEIGIERLHFVATDLSGAALDGEPLIKSSFDPTQRTFWI
;
A
#
# COMPACT_ATOMS: atom_id res chain seq x y z
N MET A 1 -10.97 17.88 -14.17
CA MET A 1 -11.39 18.18 -12.77
C MET A 1 -11.82 16.91 -12.03
N GLN A 2 -10.92 15.92 -11.87
CA GLN A 2 -11.10 14.80 -10.92
C GLN A 2 -10.33 15.14 -9.64
N ASN A 3 -10.64 16.28 -9.02
CA ASN A 3 -9.91 16.77 -7.86
C ASN A 3 -10.50 16.16 -6.58
N ASP A 4 -9.65 15.58 -5.74
CA ASP A 4 -9.88 15.08 -4.35
C ASP A 4 -10.38 13.65 -4.09
N GLN A 5 -10.61 12.79 -5.09
CA GLN A 5 -10.97 11.39 -4.80
C GLN A 5 -9.78 10.43 -4.90
N ALA A 6 -9.60 9.58 -3.88
CA ALA A 6 -8.63 8.48 -3.94
C ALA A 6 -9.10 7.40 -4.93
N SER A 7 -8.15 6.66 -5.49
CA SER A 7 -8.44 5.58 -6.45
C SER A 7 -9.38 4.52 -5.86
N ARG A 8 -10.49 4.24 -6.56
CA ARG A 8 -11.45 3.17 -6.20
C ARG A 8 -10.76 1.81 -6.10
N THR A 9 -9.79 1.56 -6.97
CA THR A 9 -8.99 0.34 -6.97
C THR A 9 -8.14 0.22 -5.71
N ALA A 10 -7.55 1.33 -5.22
CA ALA A 10 -6.79 1.32 -3.98
C ALA A 10 -7.66 0.98 -2.76
N LEU A 11 -8.89 1.50 -2.71
CA LEU A 11 -9.88 1.18 -1.67
C LEU A 11 -10.29 -0.30 -1.72
N LEU A 12 -10.53 -0.84 -2.92
CA LEU A 12 -10.88 -2.25 -3.12
C LEU A 12 -9.75 -3.17 -2.67
N ILE A 13 -8.50 -2.88 -3.08
CA ILE A 13 -7.34 -3.66 -2.67
C ILE A 13 -7.17 -3.61 -1.15
N ALA A 14 -7.29 -2.43 -0.52
CA ALA A 14 -7.23 -2.30 0.93
C ALA A 14 -8.29 -3.16 1.66
N ALA A 15 -9.55 -3.13 1.19
CA ALA A 15 -10.63 -3.95 1.75
C ALA A 15 -10.39 -5.46 1.54
N SER A 16 -9.83 -5.85 0.38
CA SER A 16 -9.49 -7.24 0.08
C SER A 16 -8.44 -7.80 1.05
N LEU A 17 -7.45 -6.98 1.43
CA LEU A 17 -6.38 -7.37 2.36
C LEU A 17 -6.90 -7.56 3.79
N ILE A 18 -7.85 -6.72 4.23
CA ILE A 18 -8.54 -6.91 5.52
C ILE A 18 -9.29 -8.24 5.54
N THR A 19 -10.02 -8.54 4.45
CA THR A 19 -10.80 -9.78 4.32
C THR A 19 -9.90 -11.02 4.34
N LEU A 20 -8.75 -10.97 3.64
CA LEU A 20 -7.78 -12.06 3.56
C LEU A 20 -7.00 -12.29 4.85
N HIS A 21 -6.66 -11.24 5.59
CA HIS A 21 -6.00 -11.38 6.90
C HIS A 21 -6.87 -12.14 7.91
N HIS A 22 -8.19 -11.94 7.86
CA HIS A 22 -9.16 -12.65 8.69
C HIS A 22 -9.48 -14.08 8.18
N ASP A 23 -8.83 -14.57 7.12
CA ASP A 23 -8.97 -15.95 6.65
C ASP A 23 -7.88 -16.84 7.26
N GLN A 24 -8.27 -17.84 8.04
CA GLN A 24 -7.33 -18.72 8.77
C GLN A 24 -6.38 -19.49 7.85
N LYS A 25 -6.78 -19.72 6.59
CA LYS A 25 -5.95 -20.40 5.57
C LYS A 25 -4.91 -19.48 4.93
N HIS A 26 -5.14 -18.15 4.94
CA HIS A 26 -4.33 -17.16 4.22
C HIS A 26 -3.79 -16.05 5.12
N SER A 27 -4.00 -16.12 6.43
CA SER A 27 -3.55 -15.15 7.44
C SER A 27 -2.03 -14.95 7.43
N GLY A 28 -1.26 -15.95 7.01
CA GLY A 28 0.20 -15.86 6.81
C GLY A 28 0.64 -15.18 5.51
N LEU A 29 -0.29 -14.74 4.65
CA LEU A 29 0.02 -14.00 3.42
C LEU A 29 -0.01 -12.48 3.60
N VAL A 30 -0.79 -11.99 4.58
CA VAL A 30 -0.94 -10.55 4.87
C VAL A 30 -0.63 -10.32 6.33
N SER A 31 0.38 -9.47 6.61
CA SER A 31 0.76 -9.15 7.97
C SER A 31 -0.41 -8.47 8.72
N LYS A 32 -0.47 -8.65 10.04
CA LYS A 32 -1.46 -7.98 10.90
C LYS A 32 -1.35 -6.45 10.79
N THR A 33 -0.11 -5.95 10.78
CA THR A 33 0.19 -4.52 10.66
C THR A 33 -0.30 -3.92 9.34
N SER A 34 -0.16 -4.67 8.23
CA SER A 34 -0.69 -4.30 6.92
C SER A 34 -2.21 -4.15 6.94
N ALA A 35 -2.92 -5.15 7.50
CA ALA A 35 -4.37 -5.15 7.55
C ALA A 35 -4.92 -4.04 8.46
N GLU A 36 -4.26 -3.80 9.61
CA GLU A 36 -4.60 -2.69 10.51
C GLU A 36 -4.37 -1.33 9.86
N PHE A 37 -3.27 -1.17 9.12
CA PHE A 37 -3.00 0.03 8.34
C PHE A 37 -4.09 0.31 7.30
N CYS A 38 -4.43 -0.69 6.47
CA CYS A 38 -5.51 -0.58 5.50
C CYS A 38 -6.85 -0.24 6.18
N GLY A 39 -7.12 -0.83 7.35
CA GLY A 39 -8.29 -0.50 8.17
C GLY A 39 -8.34 0.95 8.59
N ARG A 40 -7.23 1.48 9.17
CA ARG A 40 -7.13 2.89 9.58
C ARG A 40 -7.31 3.85 8.41
N VAL A 41 -6.70 3.54 7.26
CA VAL A 41 -6.86 4.35 6.04
C VAL A 41 -8.32 4.37 5.60
N LEU A 42 -8.99 3.22 5.50
CA LEU A 42 -10.41 3.15 5.12
C LEU A 42 -11.31 3.86 6.14
N ASP A 43 -11.05 3.73 7.43
CA ASP A 43 -11.84 4.36 8.48
C ASP A 43 -11.71 5.90 8.45
N SER A 44 -10.55 6.42 8.03
CA SER A 44 -10.26 7.86 7.92
C SER A 44 -10.73 8.50 6.62
N TYR A 45 -11.04 7.71 5.58
CA TYR A 45 -11.38 8.23 4.25
C TYR A 45 -12.82 8.75 4.17
N SER A 46 -13.82 7.93 4.56
CA SER A 46 -15.23 8.33 4.54
C SER A 46 -16.12 7.42 5.40
N ALA A 47 -17.32 7.90 5.76
CA ALA A 47 -18.30 7.08 6.49
C ALA A 47 -18.66 5.77 5.75
N LYS A 48 -18.73 5.82 4.41
CA LYS A 48 -18.98 4.63 3.57
C LYS A 48 -17.84 3.62 3.63
N THR A 49 -16.59 4.09 3.61
CA THR A 49 -15.40 3.22 3.66
C THR A 49 -15.13 2.69 5.06
N ARG A 50 -15.50 3.43 6.12
CA ARG A 50 -15.58 2.92 7.49
C ARG A 50 -16.60 1.80 7.63
N LEU A 51 -17.77 1.93 7.01
CA LEU A 51 -18.76 0.86 6.98
C LEU A 51 -18.22 -0.36 6.21
N LEU A 52 -17.58 -0.14 5.07
CA LEU A 52 -16.92 -1.19 4.29
C LEU A 52 -15.85 -1.93 5.10
N SER A 53 -15.00 -1.22 5.84
CA SER A 53 -14.00 -1.79 6.77
C SER A 53 -14.66 -2.68 7.82
N LYS A 54 -15.76 -2.22 8.44
CA LYS A 54 -16.52 -3.03 9.41
C LYS A 54 -17.12 -4.28 8.78
N ILE A 55 -17.68 -4.17 7.58
CA ILE A 55 -18.27 -5.29 6.83
C ILE A 55 -17.18 -6.29 6.42
N ALA A 56 -16.04 -5.82 5.92
CA ALA A 56 -14.91 -6.64 5.48
C ALA A 56 -14.32 -7.52 6.61
N ARG A 57 -14.47 -7.07 7.86
CA ARG A 57 -14.07 -7.83 9.07
C ARG A 57 -15.09 -8.91 9.46
N GLN A 58 -16.30 -8.90 8.91
CA GLN A 58 -17.36 -9.85 9.28
C GLN A 58 -17.16 -11.20 8.59
N SER A 59 -17.42 -12.27 9.35
CA SER A 59 -17.24 -13.65 8.89
C SER A 59 -18.15 -14.03 7.72
N TRP A 60 -19.38 -13.49 7.67
CA TRP A 60 -20.36 -13.75 6.59
C TRP A 60 -19.96 -13.08 5.28
N PHE A 61 -19.35 -11.90 5.34
CA PHE A 61 -18.92 -11.16 4.15
C PHE A 61 -17.86 -11.94 3.38
N ARG A 62 -17.04 -12.74 4.06
CA ARG A 62 -16.07 -13.65 3.42
C ARG A 62 -16.74 -14.64 2.47
N ALA A 63 -17.87 -15.23 2.88
CA ALA A 63 -18.58 -16.20 2.04
C ALA A 63 -19.09 -15.54 0.76
N ILE A 64 -19.62 -14.31 0.88
CA ILE A 64 -20.08 -13.50 -0.25
C ILE A 64 -18.89 -13.11 -1.14
N ALA A 65 -17.79 -12.63 -0.57
CA ALA A 65 -16.60 -12.24 -1.33
C ALA A 65 -16.03 -13.42 -2.13
N ARG A 66 -15.94 -14.62 -1.53
CA ARG A 66 -15.51 -15.85 -2.24
C ARG A 66 -16.49 -16.26 -3.34
N MET A 67 -17.79 -16.08 -3.12
CA MET A 67 -18.82 -16.38 -4.13
C MET A 67 -18.69 -15.44 -5.32
N ILE A 68 -18.56 -14.14 -5.07
CA ILE A 68 -18.32 -13.12 -6.10
C ILE A 68 -17.02 -13.41 -6.84
N GLU A 69 -15.93 -13.71 -6.13
CA GLU A 69 -14.64 -14.08 -6.73
C GLU A 69 -14.78 -15.26 -7.68
N ARG A 70 -15.48 -16.33 -7.28
CA ARG A 70 -15.72 -17.51 -8.12
C ARG A 70 -16.53 -17.21 -9.39
N ILE A 71 -17.43 -16.24 -9.34
CA ILE A 71 -18.30 -15.86 -10.47
C ILE A 71 -17.60 -14.88 -11.42
N THR A 72 -16.76 -14.00 -10.87
CA THR A 72 -16.11 -12.91 -11.62
C THR A 72 -14.73 -13.30 -12.13
N ILE A 73 -13.75 -13.35 -11.23
CA ILE A 73 -12.35 -13.68 -11.55
C ILE A 73 -11.83 -14.62 -10.44
N PRO A 74 -11.90 -15.94 -10.64
CA PRO A 74 -11.45 -16.90 -9.65
C PRO A 74 -9.98 -16.69 -9.26
N GLY A 75 -9.72 -16.55 -7.96
CA GLY A 75 -8.36 -16.42 -7.43
C GLY A 75 -7.79 -15.00 -7.42
N ILE A 76 -8.57 -13.97 -7.77
CA ILE A 76 -8.11 -12.58 -7.77
C ILE A 76 -7.64 -12.11 -6.36
N LEU A 77 -8.31 -12.57 -5.30
CA LEU A 77 -7.94 -12.21 -3.92
C LEU A 77 -6.59 -12.84 -3.56
N LEU A 78 -6.41 -14.12 -3.91
CA LEU A 78 -5.15 -14.82 -3.73
C LEU A 78 -4.03 -14.19 -4.57
N HIS A 79 -4.32 -13.82 -5.82
CA HIS A 79 -3.38 -13.13 -6.69
C HIS A 79 -2.87 -11.83 -6.04
N TYR A 80 -3.76 -11.00 -5.48
CA TYR A 80 -3.35 -9.78 -4.80
C TYR A 80 -2.43 -10.07 -3.61
N ALA A 81 -2.79 -11.04 -2.75
CA ALA A 81 -1.95 -11.39 -1.60
C ALA A 81 -0.57 -11.93 -2.03
N LEU A 82 -0.53 -12.85 -2.99
CA LEU A 82 0.73 -13.44 -3.48
C LEU A 82 1.59 -12.40 -4.18
N ARG A 83 1.01 -11.52 -4.99
CA ARG A 83 1.73 -10.41 -5.63
C ARG A 83 2.41 -9.53 -4.60
N LYS A 84 1.68 -9.10 -3.57
CA LYS A 84 2.23 -8.27 -2.49
C LYS A 84 3.31 -9.01 -1.71
N LYS A 85 3.11 -10.28 -1.39
CA LYS A 85 4.11 -11.12 -0.70
C LYS A 85 5.40 -11.28 -1.52
N CYS A 86 5.28 -11.48 -2.83
CA CYS A 86 6.42 -11.59 -3.74
C CYS A 86 7.24 -10.29 -3.79
N ILE A 87 6.57 -9.15 -4.03
CA ILE A 87 7.20 -7.83 -4.05
C ILE A 87 7.89 -7.54 -2.71
N ALA A 88 7.22 -7.81 -1.59
CA ALA A 88 7.79 -7.62 -0.27
C ALA A 88 9.02 -8.50 -0.02
N LYS A 89 9.02 -9.75 -0.51
CA LYS A 89 10.19 -10.64 -0.43
C LYS A 89 11.37 -10.10 -1.25
N LEU A 90 11.12 -9.61 -2.47
CA LEU A 90 12.15 -9.04 -3.34
C LEU A 90 12.73 -7.75 -2.75
N ALA A 91 11.89 -6.87 -2.22
CA ALA A 91 12.32 -5.64 -1.57
C ALA A 91 13.22 -5.93 -0.35
N ARG A 92 12.82 -6.88 0.51
CA ARG A 92 13.66 -7.32 1.64
C ARG A 92 14.99 -7.89 1.18
N ALA A 93 15.00 -8.69 0.12
CA ALA A 93 16.23 -9.25 -0.42
C ALA A 93 17.16 -8.16 -1.00
N ALA A 94 16.60 -7.17 -1.70
CA ALA A 94 17.37 -6.04 -2.21
C ALA A 94 18.01 -5.21 -1.08
N LEU A 95 17.25 -4.92 -0.02
CA LEU A 95 17.76 -4.21 1.16
C LEU A 95 18.81 -5.03 1.92
N ALA A 96 18.59 -6.33 2.11
CA ALA A 96 19.56 -7.22 2.74
C ALA A 96 20.89 -7.34 1.96
N ASN A 97 20.85 -7.16 0.64
CA ASN A 97 22.03 -7.13 -0.24
C ASN A 97 22.68 -5.74 -0.36
N GLY A 98 22.43 -4.86 0.61
CA GLY A 98 23.04 -3.53 0.69
C GLY A 98 22.32 -2.43 -0.09
N GLY A 99 21.09 -2.67 -0.56
CA GLY A 99 20.23 -1.60 -1.06
C GLY A 99 19.86 -0.63 0.06
N THR A 100 19.90 0.66 -0.22
CA THR A 100 19.62 1.73 0.76
C THR A 100 18.38 2.54 0.40
N GLN A 101 17.87 2.39 -0.83
CA GLN A 101 16.76 3.18 -1.36
C GLN A 101 15.67 2.27 -1.93
N VAL A 102 14.41 2.57 -1.61
CA VAL A 102 13.23 1.90 -2.18
C VAL A 102 12.25 2.95 -2.67
N VAL A 103 11.83 2.85 -3.93
CA VAL A 103 10.84 3.74 -4.52
C VAL A 103 9.63 2.93 -4.96
N VAL A 104 8.44 3.33 -4.50
CA VAL A 104 7.17 2.70 -4.85
C VAL A 104 6.35 3.67 -5.71
N ILE A 105 6.12 3.30 -6.97
CA ILE A 105 5.33 4.09 -7.91
C ILE A 105 3.87 3.63 -7.86
N GLY A 106 2.94 4.58 -7.78
CA GLY A 106 1.52 4.28 -7.61
C GLY A 106 1.24 3.58 -6.28
N ALA A 107 1.88 4.05 -5.20
CA ALA A 107 1.90 3.37 -3.91
C ALA A 107 0.50 3.13 -3.30
N GLY A 108 -0.52 3.91 -3.68
CA GLY A 108 -1.88 3.75 -3.20
C GLY A 108 -1.91 3.75 -1.67
N PHE A 109 -2.66 2.79 -1.11
CA PHE A 109 -2.69 2.54 0.34
C PHE A 109 -1.80 1.38 0.78
N ASP A 110 -0.74 1.08 0.02
CA ASP A 110 0.16 -0.03 0.35
C ASP A 110 0.97 0.25 1.64
N PRO A 111 0.88 -0.58 2.69
CA PRO A 111 1.70 -0.44 3.89
C PRO A 111 3.18 -0.84 3.73
N LEU A 112 3.60 -1.40 2.59
CA LEU A 112 4.92 -2.01 2.41
C LEU A 112 6.09 -1.12 2.88
N SER A 113 6.14 0.13 2.46
CA SER A 113 7.21 1.07 2.84
C SER A 113 7.26 1.30 4.36
N SER A 114 6.10 1.33 5.01
CA SER A 114 6.00 1.48 6.47
C SER A 114 6.48 0.24 7.22
N GLU A 115 6.26 -0.96 6.67
CA GLU A 115 6.79 -2.20 7.23
C GLU A 115 8.30 -2.29 7.08
N LEU A 116 8.79 -2.10 5.85
CA LEU A 116 10.22 -2.19 5.53
C LEU A 116 11.04 -1.14 6.30
N ARG A 117 10.50 0.07 6.51
CA ARG A 117 11.17 1.10 7.31
C ARG A 117 11.45 0.66 8.75
N ARG A 118 10.57 -0.16 9.34
CA ARG A 118 10.77 -0.71 10.69
C ARG A 118 11.82 -1.82 10.70
N GLU A 119 11.87 -2.62 9.64
CA GLU A 119 12.82 -3.73 9.50
C GLU A 119 14.23 -3.25 9.12
N PHE A 120 14.34 -2.18 8.31
CA PHE A 120 15.59 -1.64 7.78
C PHE A 120 15.76 -0.18 8.22
N PRO A 121 16.40 0.08 9.38
CA PRO A 121 16.48 1.41 9.97
C PRO A 121 17.39 2.39 9.22
N THR A 122 18.26 1.90 8.33
CA THR A 122 19.19 2.71 7.54
C THR A 122 18.67 3.00 6.13
N ALA A 123 17.60 2.33 5.69
CA ALA A 123 17.04 2.53 4.36
C ALA A 123 16.09 3.73 4.31
N LEU A 124 16.03 4.35 3.13
CA LEU A 124 15.14 5.44 2.76
C LEU A 124 14.07 4.96 1.79
N PHE A 125 12.87 5.48 1.94
CA PHE A 125 11.69 5.05 1.20
C PHE A 125 10.99 6.24 0.56
N TRP A 126 10.63 6.11 -0.72
CA TRP A 126 9.82 7.10 -1.43
C TRP A 126 8.56 6.46 -1.97
N GLU A 127 7.44 7.16 -1.80
CA GLU A 127 6.17 6.78 -2.40
C GLU A 127 5.74 7.87 -3.37
N ILE A 128 5.55 7.50 -4.63
CA ILE A 128 5.06 8.38 -5.68
C ILE A 128 3.62 8.01 -5.96
N ASP A 129 2.69 8.94 -5.76
CA ASP A 129 1.27 8.71 -6.06
C ASP A 129 0.52 10.04 -6.16
N HIS A 130 -0.71 9.97 -6.66
CA HIS A 130 -1.58 11.11 -6.85
C HIS A 130 -1.80 11.89 -5.53
N PRO A 131 -1.74 13.24 -5.56
CA PRO A 131 -1.84 14.08 -4.36
C PRO A 131 -3.10 13.83 -3.50
N ALA A 132 -4.23 13.46 -4.12
CA ALA A 132 -5.44 13.11 -3.38
C ALA A 132 -5.25 11.83 -2.55
N THR A 133 -4.69 10.76 -3.14
CA THR A 133 -4.48 9.47 -2.46
C THR A 133 -3.47 9.62 -1.32
N GLN A 134 -2.36 10.32 -1.57
CA GLN A 134 -1.32 10.51 -0.55
C GLN A 134 -1.83 11.28 0.67
N ARG A 135 -2.60 12.36 0.49
CA ARG A 135 -3.14 13.13 1.64
C ARG A 135 -3.94 12.25 2.61
N HIS A 136 -4.73 11.31 2.09
CA HIS A 136 -5.47 10.36 2.93
C HIS A 136 -4.57 9.35 3.62
N LYS A 137 -3.54 8.85 2.91
CA LYS A 137 -2.56 7.93 3.49
C LYS A 137 -1.76 8.59 4.62
N VAL A 138 -1.21 9.77 4.37
CA VAL A 138 -0.43 10.54 5.36
C VAL A 138 -1.26 10.84 6.61
N ARG A 139 -2.54 11.22 6.45
CA ARG A 139 -3.44 11.44 7.59
C ARG A 139 -3.62 10.18 8.44
N ALA A 140 -3.66 9.00 7.83
CA ALA A 140 -3.75 7.72 8.54
C ALA A 140 -2.39 7.25 9.12
N CYS A 141 -1.26 7.76 8.61
CA CYS A 141 0.10 7.48 9.06
C CYS A 141 0.55 8.34 10.26
N SER A 142 -0.29 9.24 10.81
CA SER A 142 0.11 10.29 11.77
C SER A 142 0.69 9.79 13.10
N GLU A 143 0.72 8.49 13.34
CA GLU A 143 1.38 7.87 14.49
C GLU A 143 2.73 7.25 14.07
N ILE A 144 3.81 7.99 14.36
CA ILE A 144 5.18 7.49 14.55
C ILE A 144 6.04 7.32 13.26
N GLY A 145 6.81 8.37 12.95
CA GLY A 145 8.10 8.28 12.26
C GLY A 145 8.08 8.38 10.73
N ILE A 146 7.78 9.57 10.21
CA ILE A 146 7.83 9.88 8.76
C ILE A 146 9.25 10.24 8.29
N GLU A 147 10.23 10.37 9.19
CA GLU A 147 11.58 10.90 8.90
C GLU A 147 12.34 10.18 7.77
N ARG A 148 11.98 8.93 7.43
CA ARG A 148 12.62 8.12 6.36
C ARG A 148 11.63 7.63 5.30
N LEU A 149 10.41 8.14 5.32
CA LEU A 149 9.36 7.83 4.34
C LEU A 149 8.91 9.13 3.68
N HIS A 150 9.37 9.34 2.46
CA HIS A 150 9.11 10.54 1.67
C HIS A 150 7.89 10.32 0.77
N PHE A 151 6.88 11.15 0.96
CA PHE A 151 5.66 11.15 0.16
C PHE A 151 5.83 12.16 -0.98
N VAL A 152 5.98 11.68 -2.21
CA VAL A 152 6.16 12.49 -3.43
C VAL A 152 4.84 12.54 -4.18
N ALA A 153 4.11 13.64 -4.01
CA ALA A 153 2.79 13.82 -4.60
C ALA A 153 2.91 14.20 -6.09
N THR A 154 2.58 13.27 -6.98
CA THR A 154 2.70 13.44 -8.44
C THR A 154 1.53 12.77 -9.15
N ASP A 155 0.92 13.48 -10.10
CA ASP A 155 -0.11 12.89 -10.96
C ASP A 155 0.54 12.04 -12.05
N LEU A 156 0.38 10.72 -11.93
CA LEU A 156 0.93 9.73 -12.85
C LEU A 156 0.11 9.59 -14.15
N SER A 157 -1.04 10.26 -14.25
CA SER A 157 -1.89 10.22 -15.47
C SER A 157 -1.44 11.19 -16.57
N GLY A 158 -0.54 12.13 -16.24
CA GLY A 158 0.04 13.10 -17.15
C GLY A 158 1.31 12.61 -17.88
N ALA A 159 2.13 13.56 -18.36
CA ALA A 159 3.40 13.30 -19.04
C ALA A 159 4.43 12.57 -18.16
N ALA A 160 5.58 12.20 -18.75
CA ALA A 160 6.64 11.42 -18.11
C ALA A 160 6.96 11.88 -16.67
N LEU A 161 7.25 10.91 -15.81
CA LEU A 161 7.66 11.13 -14.43
C LEU A 161 8.86 12.09 -14.37
N ASP A 162 8.62 13.29 -13.85
CA ASP A 162 9.68 14.24 -13.54
C ASP A 162 10.48 13.70 -12.34
N GLY A 163 11.81 13.61 -12.49
CA GLY A 163 12.72 13.18 -11.42
C GLY A 163 13.01 14.28 -10.41
N GLU A 164 12.73 15.54 -10.73
CA GLU A 164 13.00 16.71 -9.88
C GLU A 164 12.36 16.62 -8.49
N PRO A 165 11.07 16.23 -8.32
CA PRO A 165 10.46 16.08 -7.00
C PRO A 165 11.17 15.01 -6.15
N LEU A 166 11.65 13.95 -6.79
CA LEU A 166 12.33 12.85 -6.11
C LEU A 166 13.71 13.32 -5.61
N ILE A 167 14.51 13.96 -6.46
CA ILE A 167 15.83 14.51 -6.11
C ILE A 167 15.71 15.55 -4.99
N LYS A 168 14.71 16.45 -5.05
CA LYS A 168 14.43 17.43 -3.98
C LYS A 168 14.09 16.78 -2.65
N SER A 169 13.61 15.54 -2.65
CA SER A 169 13.32 14.76 -1.45
C SER A 169 14.50 13.90 -0.96
N SER A 170 15.74 14.31 -1.27
CA SER A 170 16.99 13.64 -0.86
C SER A 170 17.22 12.26 -1.50
N PHE A 171 16.61 12.00 -2.65
CA PHE A 171 16.92 10.82 -3.45
C PHE A 171 18.28 10.97 -4.14
N ASP A 172 19.16 9.98 -3.97
CA ASP A 172 20.44 9.90 -4.66
C ASP A 172 20.35 8.90 -5.84
N PRO A 173 20.45 9.36 -7.10
CA PRO A 173 20.40 8.47 -8.27
C PRO A 173 21.66 7.58 -8.41
N THR A 174 22.73 7.86 -7.68
CA THR A 174 23.97 7.07 -7.72
C THR A 174 23.94 5.85 -6.80
N GLN A 175 23.01 5.81 -5.84
CA GLN A 175 22.83 4.71 -4.91
C GLN A 175 21.97 3.60 -5.50
N ARG A 176 22.17 2.38 -5.00
CA ARG A 176 21.34 1.22 -5.38
C ARG A 176 19.91 1.41 -4.88
N THR A 177 19.00 1.55 -5.84
CA THR A 177 17.57 1.73 -5.60
C THR A 177 16.77 0.52 -6.07
N PHE A 178 15.86 0.03 -5.23
CA PHE A 178 14.87 -0.95 -5.61
C PHE A 178 13.55 -0.26 -6.00
N TRP A 179 13.13 -0.44 -7.25
CA TRP A 179 11.91 0.16 -7.81
C TRP A 179 10.76 -0.83 -7.82
N ILE A 180 9.56 -0.37 -7.40
CA ILE A 180 8.31 -1.12 -7.37
C ILE A 180 7.25 -0.41 -8.20
#